data_AF-X1GT30-F1
#
_entry.id   AF-X1GT30-F1
#
_cell.length_a   1.000
_cell.length_b   1.000
_cell.length_c   1.000
_cell.angle_alpha   90.00
_cell.angle_beta   90.00
_cell.angle_gamma   90.00
#
_symmetry.space_group_name_H-M   'P 1'
#
loop_
_entity.id
_entity.type
_entity.pdbx_description
1 polymer ?
#
loop_
_entity_poly.entity_id
_entity_poly.type
_entity_poly.pdbx_seq_one_letter_code
_entity_poly.pdbx_strand_id
1 'polypeptide(L)'
;EVRNAFITLTISKRPITVDFAATGLSGNRINVVQGDNINIRITLYDPTNGSQLLTNANVTLNLGGSFNEISAGVYEYNYPTSNIDAFFTPKTLTGQISIEKENYEVNPISITIVVGMTEIFPGFPLLYFILIVGGIAAIVGSLVTYRVIQQARIPTFVKKVKKMKKDIKSKKTISDSLLYPSKDEYIIKQLGDRWDMLGLSLKKVLGIEGNKKKKLPETTGEFKDLKGGEV
;
A
#
# COMPACT_ATOMS: atom_id res chain seq x y z
N GLU A 1 -28.02 86.08 16.52
CA GLU A 1 -28.48 84.75 16.05
C GLU A 1 -27.27 83.97 15.55
N VAL A 2 -27.07 82.75 16.06
CA VAL A 2 -25.99 81.87 15.61
C VAL A 2 -26.54 81.00 14.49
N ARG A 3 -26.02 81.16 13.27
CA ARG A 3 -26.40 80.31 12.13
C ARG A 3 -25.53 79.05 12.16
N ASN A 4 -26.13 77.93 12.55
CA ASN A 4 -25.47 76.64 12.50
C ASN A 4 -25.80 75.96 11.16
N ALA A 5 -24.76 75.49 10.46
CA ALA A 5 -24.90 74.64 9.29
C ALA A 5 -24.44 73.23 9.66
N PHE A 6 -25.31 72.23 9.43
CA PHE A 6 -24.98 70.83 9.59
C PHE A 6 -24.71 70.24 8.21
N ILE A 7 -23.52 69.67 8.02
CA ILE A 7 -23.16 68.93 6.81
C ILE A 7 -23.08 67.46 7.19
N THR A 8 -23.95 66.65 6.59
CA THR A 8 -23.90 65.19 6.73
C THR A 8 -23.10 64.62 5.57
N LEU A 9 -21.95 64.02 5.88
CA LEU A 9 -21.11 63.30 4.91
C LEU A 9 -21.28 61.79 5.12
N THR A 10 -21.55 61.06 4.05
CA THR A 10 -21.57 59.59 4.05
C THR A 10 -20.42 59.09 3.20
N ILE A 11 -19.45 58.43 3.83
CA ILE A 11 -18.31 57.83 3.13
C ILE A 11 -18.75 56.47 2.58
N SER A 12 -18.83 56.35 1.26
CA SER A 12 -19.07 55.07 0.60
C SER A 12 -17.76 54.28 0.50
N LYS A 13 -17.82 52.99 0.82
CA LYS A 13 -16.71 52.07 0.58
C LYS A 13 -16.55 51.82 -0.91
N ARG A 14 -15.30 51.62 -1.36
CA ARG A 14 -14.99 51.30 -2.76
C ARG A 14 -15.02 49.79 -3.00
N PRO A 15 -15.50 49.30 -4.16
CA PRO A 15 -15.48 47.88 -4.47
C PRO A 15 -14.04 47.39 -4.68
N ILE A 16 -13.81 46.09 -4.44
CA ILE A 16 -12.57 45.38 -4.79
C ILE A 16 -12.90 44.43 -5.93
N THR A 17 -12.06 44.41 -6.97
CA THR A 17 -12.08 43.33 -7.96
C THR A 17 -10.94 42.37 -7.70
N VAL A 18 -11.24 41.07 -7.89
CA VAL A 18 -10.34 39.99 -7.53
C VAL A 18 -10.10 39.12 -8.74
N ASP A 19 -8.83 38.94 -9.08
CA ASP A 19 -8.39 37.89 -10.02
C ASP A 19 -7.87 36.70 -9.22
N PHE A 20 -8.39 35.51 -9.53
CA PHE A 20 -8.22 34.30 -8.74
C PHE A 20 -7.56 33.20 -9.58
N ALA A 21 -6.40 32.74 -9.14
CA ALA A 21 -5.69 31.61 -9.73
C ALA A 21 -5.34 30.60 -8.65
N ALA A 22 -5.50 29.31 -8.96
CA ALA A 22 -5.07 28.25 -8.05
C ALA A 22 -4.61 27.00 -8.82
N THR A 23 -3.73 26.20 -8.22
CA THR A 23 -3.36 24.89 -8.73
C THR A 23 -4.61 24.03 -8.92
N GLY A 24 -4.81 23.45 -10.11
CA GLY A 24 -5.95 22.57 -10.38
C GLY A 24 -7.32 23.28 -10.44
N LEU A 25 -7.33 24.60 -10.59
CA LEU A 25 -8.55 25.38 -10.76
C LEU A 25 -9.24 25.05 -12.10
N SER A 26 -10.49 24.64 -12.02
CA SER A 26 -11.37 24.40 -13.17
C SER A 26 -12.75 24.98 -12.87
N GLY A 27 -13.09 26.10 -13.52
CA GLY A 27 -14.29 26.86 -13.17
C GLY A 27 -14.18 27.41 -11.74
N ASN A 28 -15.17 27.12 -10.89
CA ASN A 28 -15.17 27.55 -9.49
C ASN A 28 -14.70 26.47 -8.50
N ARG A 29 -14.02 25.42 -9.01
CA ARG A 29 -13.60 24.27 -8.21
C ARG A 29 -12.12 23.96 -8.41
N ILE A 30 -11.43 23.73 -7.31
CA ILE A 30 -10.04 23.28 -7.29
C ILE A 30 -10.04 21.76 -7.18
N ASN A 31 -9.37 21.06 -8.10
CA ASN A 31 -9.21 19.60 -8.04
C ASN A 31 -7.73 19.28 -7.91
N VAL A 32 -7.37 18.59 -6.83
CA VAL A 32 -5.98 18.20 -6.53
C VAL A 32 -5.95 16.82 -5.91
N VAL A 33 -4.82 16.12 -6.01
CA VAL A 33 -4.62 14.82 -5.37
C VAL A 33 -4.14 15.03 -3.92
N GLN A 34 -4.55 14.16 -2.99
CA GLN A 34 -4.06 14.19 -1.62
C GLN A 34 -2.52 14.06 -1.59
N GLY A 35 -1.87 15.01 -0.92
CA GLY A 35 -0.41 15.09 -0.81
C GLY A 35 0.17 16.25 -1.60
N ASP A 36 -0.54 16.72 -2.63
CA ASP A 36 -0.13 17.90 -3.40
C ASP A 36 -0.52 19.19 -2.68
N ASN A 37 0.32 20.20 -2.85
CA ASN A 37 0.10 21.53 -2.32
C ASN A 37 -0.78 22.34 -3.28
N ILE A 38 -1.75 23.07 -2.73
CA ILE A 38 -2.55 24.02 -3.51
C ILE A 38 -1.91 25.39 -3.36
N ASN A 39 -1.29 25.88 -4.44
CA ASN A 39 -0.88 27.27 -4.49
C ASN A 39 -2.10 28.11 -4.92
N ILE A 40 -2.54 29.01 -4.03
CA ILE A 40 -3.64 29.94 -4.28
C ILE A 40 -3.05 31.33 -4.40
N ARG A 41 -3.32 31.99 -5.52
CA ARG A 41 -2.88 33.34 -5.83
C ARG A 41 -4.06 34.25 -6.09
N ILE A 42 -4.03 35.41 -5.48
CA ILE A 42 -5.08 36.42 -5.55
C ILE A 42 -4.45 37.75 -5.91
N THR A 43 -4.95 38.38 -6.96
CA THR A 43 -4.58 39.76 -7.31
C THR A 43 -5.75 40.68 -7.02
N LEU A 44 -5.50 41.71 -6.20
CA LEU A 44 -6.51 42.67 -5.78
C LEU A 44 -6.31 44.01 -6.49
N TYR A 45 -7.36 44.57 -7.07
CA TYR A 45 -7.30 45.90 -7.71
C TYR A 45 -8.57 46.73 -7.49
N ASP A 46 -8.40 48.05 -7.47
CA ASP A 46 -9.49 49.04 -7.37
C ASP A 46 -10.01 49.39 -8.78
N PRO A 47 -11.20 48.93 -9.18
CA PRO A 47 -11.76 49.25 -10.49
C PRO A 47 -12.13 50.73 -10.64
N THR A 48 -12.28 51.47 -9.53
CA THR A 48 -12.66 52.90 -9.53
C THR A 48 -11.47 53.85 -9.64
N ASN A 49 -10.25 53.33 -9.49
CA ASN A 49 -9.01 54.10 -9.51
C ASN A 49 -8.00 53.55 -10.54
N GLY A 50 -8.45 53.40 -11.78
CA GLY A 50 -7.59 52.96 -12.89
C GLY A 50 -7.01 51.56 -12.71
N SER A 51 -7.72 50.67 -12.01
CA SER A 51 -7.27 49.30 -11.70
C SER A 51 -5.97 49.25 -10.90
N GLN A 52 -5.76 50.23 -10.02
CA GLN A 52 -4.61 50.25 -9.14
C GLN A 52 -4.59 49.00 -8.23
N LEU A 53 -3.41 48.37 -8.12
CA LEU A 53 -3.18 47.22 -7.27
C LEU A 53 -3.30 47.58 -5.79
N LEU A 54 -4.00 46.74 -5.03
CA LEU A 54 -4.31 46.99 -3.61
C LEU A 54 -3.29 46.29 -2.70
N THR A 55 -2.36 47.06 -2.14
CA THR A 55 -1.33 46.57 -1.21
C THR A 55 -1.79 46.61 0.25
N ASN A 56 -1.15 45.82 1.11
CA ASN A 56 -1.42 45.75 2.55
C ASN A 56 -2.89 45.46 2.88
N ALA A 57 -3.52 44.53 2.18
CA ALA A 57 -4.83 43.97 2.54
C ALA A 57 -4.65 42.72 3.39
N ASN A 58 -5.54 42.50 4.35
CA ASN A 58 -5.57 41.27 5.13
C ASN A 58 -6.43 40.25 4.38
N VAL A 59 -5.82 39.24 3.79
CA VAL A 59 -6.51 38.19 3.03
C VAL A 59 -6.39 36.89 3.80
N THR A 60 -7.53 36.26 4.10
CA THR A 60 -7.59 35.05 4.94
C THR A 60 -8.47 33.98 4.31
N LEU A 61 -8.07 32.73 4.47
CA LEU A 61 -8.86 31.54 4.12
C LEU A 61 -9.29 30.86 5.41
N ASN A 62 -10.61 30.71 5.60
CA ASN A 62 -11.20 30.07 6.78
C ASN A 62 -10.80 28.59 6.99
N LEU A 63 -10.22 27.93 5.99
CA LEU A 63 -9.77 26.53 6.03
C LEU A 63 -8.34 26.34 6.53
N GLY A 64 -7.51 27.37 6.70
CA GLY A 64 -6.13 27.10 7.06
C GLY A 64 -5.16 28.26 7.28
N GLY A 65 -5.48 29.51 6.95
CA GLY A 65 -4.56 30.62 7.27
C GLY A 65 -4.69 31.87 6.42
N SER A 66 -3.71 32.76 6.59
CA SER A 66 -3.62 34.05 5.91
C SER A 66 -2.69 33.99 4.70
N PHE A 67 -2.98 34.80 3.69
CA PHE A 67 -2.14 34.96 2.51
C PHE A 67 -1.02 35.96 2.80
N ASN A 68 0.13 35.75 2.15
CA ASN A 68 1.25 36.68 2.20
C ASN A 68 1.31 37.50 0.92
N GLU A 69 1.55 38.81 1.02
CA GLU A 69 1.77 39.66 -0.15
C GLU A 69 3.19 39.42 -0.69
N ILE A 70 3.29 38.84 -1.89
CA ILE A 70 4.58 38.50 -2.54
C ILE A 70 5.09 39.61 -3.45
N SER A 71 4.18 40.43 -3.96
CA SER A 71 4.44 41.64 -4.75
C SER A 71 3.23 42.55 -4.61
N ALA A 72 3.37 43.83 -4.99
CA ALA A 72 2.30 44.82 -4.83
C ALA A 72 0.94 44.31 -5.33
N GLY A 73 -0.01 44.13 -4.40
CA GLY A 73 -1.38 43.68 -4.67
C GLY A 73 -1.55 42.21 -5.06
N VAL A 74 -0.50 41.40 -4.99
CA VAL A 74 -0.52 39.96 -5.28
C VAL A 74 -0.26 39.19 -3.98
N TYR A 75 -1.24 38.40 -3.59
CA TYR A 75 -1.27 37.62 -2.36
C TYR A 75 -1.21 36.14 -2.70
N GLU A 76 -0.37 35.39 -1.99
CA GLU A 76 -0.18 33.97 -2.21
C GLU A 76 -0.31 33.20 -0.89
N TYR A 77 -1.00 32.07 -0.95
CA TYR A 77 -1.13 31.12 0.14
C TYR A 77 -0.94 29.70 -0.37
N ASN A 78 -0.09 28.96 0.34
CA ASN A 78 0.15 27.55 0.05
C ASN A 78 -0.63 26.69 1.04
N TYR A 79 -1.67 26.02 0.56
CA TYR A 79 -2.51 25.14 1.37
C TYR A 79 -2.09 23.67 1.21
N PRO A 80 -1.52 23.03 2.26
CA PRO A 80 -1.10 21.64 2.18
C PRO A 80 -2.30 20.69 2.31
N THR A 81 -2.40 19.72 1.41
CA THR A 81 -3.45 18.68 1.48
C THR A 81 -3.01 17.39 2.17
N SER A 82 -1.76 17.31 2.63
CA SER A 82 -1.19 16.13 3.29
C SER A 82 -1.98 15.66 4.51
N ASN A 83 -2.60 16.59 5.23
CA ASN A 83 -3.34 16.33 6.48
C ASN A 83 -4.82 15.98 6.22
N ILE A 84 -5.26 16.00 4.97
CA ILE A 84 -6.64 15.71 4.59
C ILE A 84 -6.75 14.22 4.33
N ASP A 85 -7.47 13.50 5.17
CA ASP A 85 -7.75 12.08 4.92
C ASP A 85 -8.71 11.93 3.72
N ALA A 86 -8.15 11.55 2.58
CA ALA A 86 -8.86 11.19 1.36
C ALA A 86 -8.42 9.80 0.84
N PHE A 87 -7.82 8.95 1.68
CA PHE A 87 -7.23 7.69 1.23
C PHE A 87 -8.27 6.72 0.65
N PHE A 88 -9.47 6.66 1.26
CA PHE A 88 -10.55 5.76 0.85
C PHE A 88 -11.52 6.37 -0.16
N THR A 89 -11.74 7.68 -0.07
CA THR A 89 -12.71 8.41 -0.90
C THR A 89 -12.26 9.86 -1.07
N PRO A 90 -12.53 10.49 -2.23
CA PRO A 90 -12.30 11.92 -2.39
C PRO A 90 -13.04 12.74 -1.33
N LYS A 91 -12.43 13.84 -0.89
CA LYS A 91 -12.98 14.74 0.12
C LYS A 91 -13.20 16.12 -0.46
N THR A 92 -14.40 16.65 -0.26
CA THR A 92 -14.75 18.01 -0.67
C THR A 92 -14.71 18.94 0.54
N LEU A 93 -13.97 20.04 0.42
CA LEU A 93 -13.92 21.12 1.39
C LEU A 93 -14.51 22.38 0.77
N THR A 94 -15.31 23.10 1.54
CA THR A 94 -15.87 24.39 1.15
C THR A 94 -15.26 25.46 2.04
N GLY A 95 -14.62 26.45 1.42
CA GLY A 95 -13.95 27.55 2.09
C GLY A 95 -14.48 28.91 1.65
N GLN A 96 -14.19 29.92 2.44
CA GLN A 96 -14.42 31.32 2.11
C GLN A 96 -13.13 32.09 2.29
N ILE A 97 -12.83 32.92 1.30
CA ILE A 97 -11.72 33.85 1.32
C ILE A 97 -12.28 35.22 1.71
N SER A 98 -11.77 35.76 2.80
CA SER A 98 -12.15 37.07 3.32
C SER A 98 -11.03 38.06 3.05
N ILE A 99 -11.38 39.22 2.50
CA ILE A 99 -10.43 40.29 2.16
C ILE A 99 -10.82 41.52 2.97
N GLU A 100 -9.94 41.98 3.84
CA GLU A 100 -10.16 43.17 4.66
C GLU A 100 -9.19 44.27 4.26
N LYS A 101 -9.74 45.43 3.87
CA LYS A 101 -8.99 46.64 3.58
C LYS A 101 -9.80 47.87 3.95
N GLU A 102 -9.15 48.84 4.60
CA GLU A 102 -9.80 50.08 5.02
C GLU A 102 -10.32 50.87 3.80
N ASN A 103 -11.54 51.43 3.91
CA ASN A 103 -12.24 52.17 2.85
C ASN A 103 -12.69 51.34 1.64
N TYR A 104 -12.56 50.02 1.71
CA TYR A 104 -13.06 49.11 0.68
C TYR A 104 -14.20 48.22 1.18
N GLU A 105 -15.05 47.80 0.25
CA GLU A 105 -16.14 46.86 0.44
C GLU A 105 -15.57 45.44 0.48
N VAL A 106 -16.03 44.68 1.46
CA VAL A 106 -15.55 43.33 1.74
C VAL A 106 -16.63 42.35 1.32
N ASN A 107 -16.37 41.60 0.24
CA ASN A 107 -17.24 40.52 -0.21
C ASN A 107 -16.47 39.20 -0.18
N PRO A 108 -16.91 38.20 0.62
CA PRO A 108 -16.21 36.94 0.73
C PRO A 108 -16.36 36.11 -0.55
N ILE A 109 -15.27 35.45 -0.96
CA ILE A 109 -15.25 34.59 -2.15
C ILE A 109 -15.39 33.15 -1.70
N SER A 110 -16.42 32.45 -2.20
CA SER A 110 -16.63 31.04 -1.90
C SER A 110 -15.80 30.16 -2.82
N ILE A 111 -15.03 29.25 -2.24
CA ILE A 111 -14.21 28.28 -2.96
C ILE A 111 -14.62 26.84 -2.61
N THR A 112 -14.52 25.95 -3.58
CA THR A 112 -14.70 24.51 -3.37
C THR A 112 -13.42 23.78 -3.76
N ILE A 113 -12.87 23.01 -2.83
CA ILE A 113 -11.66 22.21 -3.01
C ILE A 113 -12.07 20.74 -2.99
N VAL A 114 -11.76 20.01 -4.05
CA VAL A 114 -11.95 18.56 -4.13
C VAL A 114 -10.57 17.93 -4.07
N VAL A 115 -10.31 17.24 -2.96
CA VAL A 115 -9.09 16.47 -2.73
C VAL A 115 -9.36 15.03 -3.15
N GLY A 116 -8.74 14.61 -4.25
CA GLY A 116 -8.76 13.24 -4.75
C GLY A 116 -7.96 12.29 -3.86
N MET A 117 -8.18 10.99 -4.05
CA MET A 117 -7.48 9.95 -3.29
C MET A 117 -5.98 9.98 -3.55
N THR A 118 -5.17 9.58 -2.57
CA THR A 118 -3.73 9.41 -2.76
C THR A 118 -3.44 8.50 -3.95
N GLU A 119 -2.57 8.95 -4.84
CA GLU A 119 -2.17 8.22 -6.04
C GLU A 119 -0.77 7.61 -5.87
N ILE A 120 -0.56 6.43 -6.46
CA ILE A 120 0.77 5.83 -6.57
C ILE A 120 1.46 6.19 -7.89
N PHE A 121 0.66 6.35 -8.94
CA PHE A 121 1.03 6.86 -10.25
C PHE A 121 -0.06 7.86 -10.68
N PRO A 122 0.26 8.87 -11.50
CA PRO A 122 -0.72 9.85 -11.95
C PRO A 122 -1.99 9.19 -12.52
N GLY A 123 -3.14 9.49 -11.93
CA GLY A 123 -4.45 8.94 -12.27
C GLY A 123 -4.77 7.55 -11.70
N PHE A 124 -3.91 6.96 -10.85
CA PHE A 124 -4.14 5.65 -10.25
C PHE A 124 -4.13 5.67 -8.71
N PRO A 125 -5.31 5.52 -8.06
CA PRO A 125 -5.41 5.51 -6.60
C PRO A 125 -4.63 4.37 -5.94
N LEU A 126 -3.87 4.71 -4.90
CA LEU A 126 -3.06 3.78 -4.12
C LEU A 126 -3.90 2.65 -3.49
N LEU A 127 -5.11 2.96 -3.02
CA LEU A 127 -6.00 1.95 -2.45
C LEU A 127 -6.33 0.84 -3.46
N TYR A 128 -6.65 1.21 -4.71
CA TYR A 128 -6.97 0.23 -5.75
C TYR A 128 -5.77 -0.63 -6.10
N PHE A 129 -4.57 -0.04 -6.11
CA PHE A 129 -3.33 -0.80 -6.26
C PHE A 129 -3.19 -1.87 -5.18
N ILE A 130 -3.35 -1.49 -3.91
CA ILE A 130 -3.25 -2.40 -2.77
C ILE A 130 -4.29 -3.52 -2.85
N LEU A 131 -5.53 -3.21 -3.22
CA LEU A 131 -6.59 -4.21 -3.37
C LEU A 131 -6.27 -5.22 -4.48
N ILE A 132 -5.76 -4.77 -5.63
CA ILE A 132 -5.39 -5.65 -6.74
C ILE A 132 -4.23 -6.57 -6.36
N VAL A 133 -3.16 -6.00 -5.81
CA VAL A 133 -1.97 -6.77 -5.41
C VAL A 133 -2.33 -7.75 -4.28
N GLY A 134 -3.08 -7.29 -3.28
CA GLY A 134 -3.58 -8.13 -2.19
C GLY A 134 -4.47 -9.28 -2.69
N GLY A 135 -5.35 -8.99 -3.64
CA GLY A 135 -6.21 -10.01 -4.27
C GLY A 135 -5.41 -11.08 -5.01
N ILE A 136 -4.43 -10.69 -5.82
CA ILE A 136 -3.55 -11.64 -6.51
C ILE A 136 -2.76 -12.48 -5.50
N ALA A 137 -2.20 -11.86 -4.46
CA ALA A 137 -1.46 -12.57 -3.42
C ALA A 137 -2.34 -13.59 -2.68
N ALA A 138 -3.58 -13.24 -2.36
CA ALA A 138 -4.54 -14.15 -1.73
C ALA A 138 -4.87 -15.35 -2.62
N ILE A 139 -5.11 -15.12 -3.92
CA ILE A 139 -5.39 -16.19 -4.89
C ILE A 139 -4.19 -17.14 -4.99
N VAL A 140 -3.00 -16.60 -5.24
CA VAL A 140 -1.76 -17.41 -5.35
C VAL A 140 -1.49 -18.16 -4.05
N GLY A 141 -1.62 -17.50 -2.90
CA GLY A 141 -1.45 -18.11 -1.59
C GLY A 141 -2.41 -19.28 -1.35
N SER A 142 -3.68 -19.12 -1.73
CA SER A 142 -4.69 -20.19 -1.61
C SER A 142 -4.36 -21.39 -2.51
N LEU A 143 -3.94 -21.15 -3.76
CA LEU A 143 -3.57 -22.20 -4.71
C LEU A 143 -2.32 -22.97 -4.28
N VAL A 144 -1.29 -22.27 -3.79
CA VAL A 144 -0.07 -22.91 -3.28
C VAL A 144 -0.39 -23.75 -2.06
N THR A 145 -1.12 -23.19 -1.09
CA THR A 145 -1.52 -23.90 0.13
C THR A 145 -2.33 -25.15 -0.20
N TYR A 146 -3.32 -25.03 -1.09
CA TYR A 146 -4.10 -26.15 -1.58
C TYR A 146 -3.23 -27.24 -2.21
N ARG A 147 -2.28 -26.86 -3.07
CA ARG A 147 -1.36 -27.79 -3.73
C ARG A 147 -0.40 -28.47 -2.75
N VAL A 148 0.06 -27.75 -1.72
CA VAL A 148 0.90 -28.31 -0.65
C VAL A 148 0.11 -29.34 0.16
N ILE A 149 -1.14 -29.05 0.53
CA ILE A 149 -2.00 -29.99 1.25
C ILE A 149 -2.28 -31.24 0.41
N GLN A 150 -2.60 -31.08 -0.88
CA GLN A 150 -2.79 -32.22 -1.78
C GLN A 150 -1.52 -33.08 -1.86
N GLN A 151 -0.35 -32.45 -1.99
CA GLN A 151 0.91 -33.18 -2.00
C GLN A 151 1.17 -33.87 -0.67
N ALA A 152 0.87 -33.24 0.47
CA ALA A 152 1.04 -33.83 1.80
C ALA A 152 0.23 -35.13 1.94
N ARG A 153 -1.02 -35.16 1.46
CA ARG A 153 -1.92 -36.33 1.49
C ARG A 153 -1.44 -37.53 0.65
N ILE A 154 -0.57 -37.33 -0.34
CA ILE A 154 -0.03 -38.44 -1.14
C ILE A 154 0.91 -39.28 -0.25
N PRO A 155 0.73 -40.61 -0.17
CA PRO A 155 1.62 -41.49 0.59
C PRO A 155 3.09 -41.35 0.17
N THR A 156 4.01 -41.48 1.14
CA THR A 156 5.46 -41.33 0.92
C THR A 156 6.01 -42.31 -0.12
N PHE A 157 5.46 -43.53 -0.17
CA PHE A 157 5.80 -44.51 -1.20
C PHE A 157 5.49 -44.00 -2.61
N VAL A 158 4.26 -43.52 -2.85
CA VAL A 158 3.83 -42.97 -4.15
C VAL A 158 4.66 -41.74 -4.52
N LYS A 159 5.01 -40.89 -3.54
CA LYS A 159 5.92 -39.75 -3.75
C LYS A 159 7.30 -40.19 -4.26
N LYS A 160 7.90 -41.22 -3.64
CA LYS A 160 9.20 -41.76 -4.05
C LYS A 160 9.13 -42.39 -5.45
N VAL A 161 8.08 -43.17 -5.76
CA VAL A 161 7.85 -43.75 -7.11
C VAL A 161 7.72 -42.65 -8.15
N LYS A 162 6.92 -41.62 -7.88
CA LYS A 162 6.70 -40.49 -8.80
C LYS A 162 7.98 -39.67 -9.01
N LYS A 163 8.80 -39.50 -7.96
CA LYS A 163 10.11 -38.85 -8.02
C LYS A 163 11.08 -39.66 -8.89
N MET A 164 11.20 -40.96 -8.66
CA MET A 164 12.04 -41.84 -9.48
C MET A 164 11.61 -41.82 -10.96
N LYS A 165 10.30 -41.89 -11.26
CA LYS A 165 9.77 -41.73 -12.62
C LYS A 165 10.17 -40.38 -13.24
N LYS A 166 10.12 -39.29 -12.47
CA LYS A 166 10.53 -37.96 -12.92
C LYS A 166 12.04 -37.87 -13.17
N ASP A 167 12.85 -38.48 -12.31
CA ASP A 167 14.30 -38.48 -12.42
C ASP A 167 14.76 -39.31 -13.63
N ILE A 168 14.13 -40.48 -13.88
CA ILE A 168 14.30 -41.27 -15.12
C ILE A 168 13.94 -40.42 -16.34
N LYS A 169 12.75 -39.78 -16.34
CA LYS A 169 12.31 -38.94 -17.47
C LYS A 169 13.26 -37.75 -17.73
N SER A 170 13.83 -37.18 -16.67
CA SER A 170 14.78 -36.06 -16.75
C SER A 170 16.24 -36.49 -16.90
N LYS A 171 16.52 -37.79 -17.14
CA LYS A 171 17.86 -38.37 -17.33
C LYS A 171 18.84 -38.05 -16.19
N LYS A 172 18.34 -37.90 -14.96
CA LYS A 172 19.18 -37.67 -13.78
C LYS A 172 19.70 -39.00 -13.24
N THR A 173 20.92 -39.00 -12.70
CA THR A 173 21.50 -40.15 -11.98
C THR A 173 20.64 -40.49 -10.77
N ILE A 174 20.13 -41.72 -10.73
CA ILE A 174 19.29 -42.21 -9.64
C ILE A 174 20.20 -42.66 -8.50
N SER A 175 19.97 -42.17 -7.29
CA SER A 175 20.65 -42.66 -6.09
C SER A 175 20.17 -44.09 -5.79
N ASP A 176 21.09 -45.02 -5.49
CA ASP A 176 20.84 -46.46 -5.21
C ASP A 176 19.92 -46.76 -4.01
N SER A 177 19.24 -45.76 -3.46
CA SER A 177 18.13 -45.92 -2.51
C SER A 177 16.92 -46.55 -3.23
N LEU A 178 16.93 -47.87 -3.38
CA LEU A 178 15.87 -48.64 -4.00
C LEU A 178 14.53 -48.43 -3.26
N LEU A 179 13.44 -48.31 -4.03
CA LEU A 179 12.05 -48.23 -3.54
C LEU A 179 11.58 -49.51 -2.85
N TYR A 180 12.27 -50.60 -3.14
CA TYR A 180 12.05 -51.94 -2.64
C TYR A 180 13.40 -52.45 -2.10
N PRO A 181 13.41 -53.34 -1.09
CA PRO A 181 14.63 -54.04 -0.74
C PRO A 181 15.21 -54.72 -1.97
N SER A 182 16.53 -54.78 -2.08
CA SER A 182 17.16 -55.55 -3.15
C SER A 182 16.74 -57.02 -3.06
N LYS A 183 16.85 -57.78 -4.15
CA LYS A 183 16.54 -59.22 -4.16
C LYS A 183 17.22 -59.95 -2.99
N ASP A 184 18.47 -59.58 -2.73
CA ASP A 184 19.28 -60.20 -1.68
C ASP A 184 18.84 -59.77 -0.28
N GLU A 185 18.48 -58.49 -0.07
CA GLU A 185 17.88 -58.02 1.19
C GLU A 185 16.52 -58.68 1.48
N TYR A 186 15.70 -58.91 0.46
CA TYR A 186 14.43 -59.62 0.58
C TYR A 186 14.63 -61.09 0.97
N ILE A 187 15.59 -61.76 0.33
CA ILE A 187 15.98 -63.15 0.62
C ILE A 187 16.51 -63.27 2.07
N ILE A 188 17.35 -62.33 2.53
CA ILE A 188 17.81 -62.30 3.92
C ILE A 188 16.64 -62.11 4.89
N LYS A 189 15.67 -61.25 4.58
CA LYS A 189 14.53 -61.01 5.48
C LYS A 189 13.60 -62.23 5.60
N GLN A 190 13.38 -63.00 4.53
CA GLN A 190 12.49 -64.16 4.57
C GLN A 190 13.17 -65.45 5.04
N LEU A 191 14.46 -65.64 4.70
CA LEU A 191 15.16 -66.91 4.86
C LEU A 191 16.33 -66.82 5.85
N GLY A 192 16.73 -65.60 6.25
CA GLY A 192 17.87 -65.37 7.14
C GLY A 192 17.72 -66.09 8.47
N ASP A 193 16.60 -65.96 9.16
CA ASP A 193 16.39 -66.60 10.47
C ASP A 193 16.44 -68.14 10.39
N ARG A 194 15.93 -68.71 9.28
CA ARG A 194 15.95 -70.16 9.04
C ARG A 194 17.36 -70.68 8.70
N TRP A 195 18.16 -69.86 8.03
CA TRP A 195 19.55 -70.16 7.70
C TRP A 195 20.48 -69.97 8.91
N ASP A 196 20.25 -68.93 9.72
CA ASP A 196 20.96 -68.70 10.97
C ASP A 196 20.70 -69.85 11.97
N MET A 197 19.49 -70.41 12.00
CA MET A 197 19.18 -71.63 12.78
C MET A 197 19.96 -72.88 12.32
N LEU A 198 20.37 -72.94 11.06
CA LEU A 198 21.21 -74.02 10.51
C LEU A 198 22.72 -73.72 10.67
N GLY A 199 23.08 -72.65 11.37
CA GLY A 199 24.47 -72.22 11.57
C GLY A 199 25.12 -71.61 10.33
N LEU A 200 24.33 -71.20 9.33
CA LEU A 200 24.81 -70.66 8.05
C LEU A 200 24.41 -69.19 7.90
N SER A 201 25.38 -68.27 7.82
CA SER A 201 25.07 -66.85 7.63
C SER A 201 24.78 -66.52 6.16
N LEU A 202 23.48 -66.42 5.82
CA LEU A 202 23.03 -66.07 4.47
C LEU A 202 23.60 -64.73 3.97
N LYS A 203 23.85 -63.80 4.91
CA LYS A 203 24.50 -62.50 4.67
C LYS A 203 25.93 -62.61 4.10
N LYS A 204 26.65 -63.66 4.48
CA LYS A 204 28.03 -63.93 4.04
C LYS A 204 28.05 -64.58 2.67
N VAL A 205 27.13 -65.52 2.42
CA VAL A 205 26.96 -66.18 1.11
C VAL A 205 26.54 -65.18 0.03
N LEU A 206 25.66 -64.24 0.36
CA LEU A 206 25.21 -63.18 -0.56
C LEU A 206 26.22 -62.02 -0.68
N GLY A 207 27.35 -62.05 0.04
CA GLY A 207 28.40 -61.04 -0.07
C GLY A 207 28.05 -59.65 0.49
N ILE A 208 27.02 -59.54 1.33
CA ILE A 208 26.51 -58.25 1.84
C ILE A 208 27.24 -57.78 3.11
N GLU A 209 28.05 -58.65 3.73
CA GLU A 209 28.81 -58.39 4.97
C GLU A 209 29.74 -57.16 4.90
N GLY A 210 30.10 -56.68 3.70
CA GLY A 210 31.00 -55.53 3.50
C GLY A 210 30.34 -54.16 3.31
N ASN A 211 29.02 -54.08 3.07
CA ASN A 211 28.35 -52.79 2.92
C ASN A 211 27.85 -52.32 4.29
N LYS A 212 28.62 -51.42 4.93
CA LYS A 212 28.27 -50.70 6.16
C LYS A 212 26.76 -50.45 6.19
N LYS A 213 26.10 -50.86 7.28
CA LYS A 213 24.79 -50.37 7.68
C LYS A 213 24.79 -48.84 7.50
N LYS A 214 24.25 -48.33 6.40
CA LYS A 214 23.78 -46.95 6.34
C LYS A 214 22.62 -46.95 7.31
N LYS A 215 22.87 -46.42 8.51
CA LYS A 215 21.82 -46.11 9.48
C LYS A 215 20.69 -45.44 8.69
N LEU A 216 19.53 -46.07 8.67
CA LEU A 216 18.29 -45.33 8.49
C LEU A 216 18.34 -44.21 9.55
N PRO A 217 18.10 -42.93 9.20
CA PRO A 217 17.86 -41.96 10.24
C PRO A 217 16.62 -42.44 10.99
N GLU A 218 16.83 -42.90 12.22
CA GLU A 218 15.80 -42.88 13.23
C GLU A 218 15.34 -41.43 13.31
N THR A 219 14.19 -41.12 12.72
CA THR A 219 13.39 -40.00 13.18
C THR A 219 12.93 -40.35 14.58
N THR A 220 13.84 -40.19 15.55
CA THR A 220 13.48 -39.95 16.93
C THR A 220 12.79 -38.60 16.91
N GLY A 221 11.46 -38.63 16.86
CA GLY A 221 10.65 -37.46 17.15
C GLY A 221 10.89 -37.12 18.60
N GLU A 222 11.87 -36.25 18.86
CA GLU A 222 11.82 -35.39 20.03
C GLU A 222 10.59 -34.50 19.85
N PHE A 223 9.50 -34.94 20.48
CA PHE A 223 8.45 -34.06 20.96
C PHE A 223 9.15 -32.99 21.81
N LYS A 224 9.39 -31.82 21.23
CA LYS A 224 9.53 -30.61 22.03
C LYS A 224 8.17 -30.29 22.58
N ASP A 225 8.06 -30.52 23.88
CA ASP A 225 7.08 -29.91 24.77
C ASP A 225 6.84 -28.45 24.38
N LEU A 226 5.65 -28.17 23.85
CA LEU A 226 5.00 -26.88 24.02
C LEU A 226 4.05 -27.05 25.21
N LYS A 227 4.61 -26.88 26.42
CA LYS A 227 3.80 -26.56 27.60
C LYS A 227 3.26 -25.13 27.45
N GLY A 228 1.94 -25.02 27.53
CA GLY A 228 1.30 -24.08 28.45
C GLY A 228 0.96 -22.69 27.93
N GLY A 229 -0.35 -22.44 27.81
CA GLY A 229 -0.94 -21.10 27.65
C GLY A 229 -2.44 -21.22 27.44
N GLU A 230 -3.17 -21.33 28.54
CA GLU A 230 -4.64 -21.39 28.66
C GLU A 230 -5.37 -20.17 28.06
N VAL A 231 -6.61 -20.45 27.65
CA VAL A 231 -7.83 -19.63 27.49
C VAL A 231 -7.68 -18.11 27.34
#